data_AF-A6N1T7-F1
#
_entry.id   AF-A6N1T7-F1
#
_cell.length_a   1.000
_cell.length_b   1.000
_cell.length_c   1.000
_cell.angle_alpha   90.00
_cell.angle_beta   90.00
_cell.angle_gamma   90.00
#
_symmetry.space_group_name_H-M   'P 1'
#
loop_
_entity.id
_entity.type
_entity.pdbx_description
1 polymer ?
#
loop_
_entity_poly.entity_id
_entity_poly.type
_entity_poly.pdbx_seq_one_letter_code
_entity_poly.pdbx_strand_id
1 'polypeptide(L)' 'GGQKAYPDAFVRIIGFDNVRQVQLISFIAYKPPGCEESGGN' A
#
# COMPACT_ATOMS: atom_id res chain seq x y z
N GLY A 1 -12.35 5.13 -19.67
CA GLY A 1 -12.57 4.79 -18.26
C GLY A 1 -12.00 3.40 -18.02
N GLY A 2 -10.93 3.29 -17.24
CA GLY A 2 -10.35 2.00 -16.86
C GLY A 2 -10.78 1.66 -15.44
N GLN A 3 -11.38 0.49 -15.24
CA GLN A 3 -11.55 -0.07 -13.89
C GLN A 3 -10.16 -0.41 -13.35
N LYS A 4 -9.92 -0.09 -12.07
CA LYS A 4 -8.73 -0.58 -11.37
C LYS A 4 -8.83 -2.11 -11.31
N ALA A 5 -7.76 -2.83 -11.64
CA ALA A 5 -7.76 -4.29 -11.64
C ALA A 5 -8.07 -4.88 -10.25
N TYR A 6 -7.71 -4.17 -9.18
CA TYR A 6 -7.91 -4.57 -7.79
C TYR A 6 -8.43 -3.37 -6.97
N PRO A 7 -9.73 -3.05 -7.05
CA PRO A 7 -10.29 -1.89 -6.37
C PRO A 7 -10.37 -2.08 -4.85
N ASP A 8 -10.46 -3.32 -4.36
CA ASP A 8 -10.69 -3.62 -2.94
C ASP A 8 -9.42 -4.12 -2.22
N ALA A 9 -8.26 -4.02 -2.87
CA ALA A 9 -6.99 -4.43 -2.31
C ALA A 9 -6.24 -3.25 -1.70
N PHE A 10 -5.44 -3.51 -0.66
CA PHE A 10 -4.42 -2.56 -0.24
C PHE A 10 -3.33 -2.45 -1.29
N VAL A 11 -2.87 -1.22 -1.56
CA VAL A 11 -1.71 -0.98 -2.41
C VAL A 11 -0.63 -0.33 -1.57
N ARG A 12 0.57 -0.91 -1.59
CA ARG A 12 1.76 -0.33 -0.96
C ARG A 12 2.82 -0.01 -2.00
N ILE A 13 3.52 1.09 -1.79
CA ILE A 13 4.71 1.45 -2.54
C ILE A 13 5.91 0.99 -1.71
N ILE A 14 6.80 0.24 -2.37
CA ILE A 14 8.04 -0.26 -1.78
C ILE A 14 9.21 0.15 -2.65
N GLY A 15 10.36 0.37 -2.01
CA GLY A 15 11.59 0.71 -2.69
C GLY A 15 12.74 -0.11 -2.12
N PHE A 16 13.59 -0.57 -3.03
CA PHE A 16 14.74 -1.40 -2.72
C PHE A 16 16.03 -0.66 -3.06
N ASP A 17 17.05 -0.86 -2.24
CA ASP A 17 18.43 -0.52 -2.57
C ASP A 17 19.10 -1.79 -3.09
N ASN A 18 19.51 -1.75 -4.36
CA ASN A 18 20.10 -2.89 -5.06
C ASN A 18 21.54 -3.18 -4.62
N VAL A 19 22.30 -2.18 -4.18
CA VAL A 19 23.67 -2.35 -3.69
C VAL A 19 23.64 -3.04 -2.33
N ARG A 20 22.72 -2.61 -1.47
CA ARG A 20 22.55 -3.16 -0.12
C ARG A 20 21.67 -4.40 -0.07
N GLN A 21 21.07 -4.80 -1.20
CA GLN A 21 20.14 -5.93 -1.34
C GLN A 21 19.02 -5.92 -0.28
N VAL A 22 18.46 -4.75 0.00
CA VAL A 22 17.49 -4.56 1.09
C VAL A 22 16.34 -3.66 0.68
N GLN A 23 15.16 -3.89 1.26
CA GLN A 23 14.03 -2.96 1.18
C GLN A 23 14.26 -1.78 2.15
N LEU A 24 14.21 -0.55 1.65
CA LEU A 24 14.44 0.65 2.47
C LEU A 24 13.15 1.41 2.81
N ILE A 25 12.12 1.32 1.97
CA ILE A 25 10.87 2.04 2.18
C ILE A 25 9.66 1.12 1.98
N SER A 26 8.60 1.39 2.74
CA SER A 26 7.31 0.72 2.64
C SER A 26 6.23 1.64 3.18
N PHE A 27 5.31 2.10 2.33
CA PHE A 27 4.14 2.85 2.80
C PHE A 27 2.89 2.47 2.02
N ILE A 28 1.74 2.58 2.69
CA ILE A 28 0.44 2.33 2.08
C ILE A 28 0.07 3.52 1.21
N ALA A 29 -0.14 3.27 -0.08
CA ALA A 29 -0.57 4.27 -1.07
C ALA A 29 -2.09 4.24 -1.29
N TYR A 30 -2.75 3.13 -0.95
CA TYR A 30 -4.19 2.99 -1.02
C TYR A 30 -4.69 2.01 0.05
N LYS A 31 -5.71 2.43 0.79
CA LYS A 31 -6.52 1.58 1.67
C LYS A 31 -7.87 1.36 0.98
N PRO A 32 -8.38 0.11 0.91
CA PRO A 32 -9.69 -0.14 0.36
C PRO A 32 -10.79 0.45 1.27
N PRO A 33 -11.97 0.78 0.71
CA PRO A 33 -13.08 1.34 1.48
C PRO A 33 -13.54 0.34 2.55
N GLY A 34 -13.98 0.85 3.71
CA GLY A 34 -14.47 -0.01 4.81
C GLY A 34 -13.37 -0.67 5.67
N CYS A 35 -12.10 -0.43 5.36
CA CYS A 35 -10.98 -0.80 6.23
C CYS A 35 -10.40 0.40 7.01
N GLU A 36 -11.22 1.44 7.20
CA GLU A 36 -10.90 2.52 8.14
C GLU A 36 -10.78 1.92 9.55
N GLU A 37 -9.70 2.26 10.25
CA GLU A 37 -9.51 1.85 11.63
C GLU A 37 -10.70 2.39 12.43
N SER A 38 -11.52 1.51 13.03
CA SER A 38 -12.41 1.93 14.09
C SER A 38 -11.53 2.60 15.13
N GLY A 39 -11.67 3.93 15.23
CA GLY A 39 -10.75 4.80 15.93
C GLY A 39 -10.37 4.22 17.29
N GLY A 40 -9.06 4.10 17.51
CA GLY A 40 -8.55 3.91 18.86
C GLY A 40 -9.03 5.06 19.72
N ASN A 41 -9.72 4.73 20.81
CA ASN A 41 -9.88 5.59 21.96
C ASN A 41 -8.55 5.69 22.72
#